data_AF-A0A965M705-F1
#
_entry.id   AF-A0A965M705-F1
#
_cell.length_a   1.000
_cell.length_b   1.000
_cell.length_c   1.000
_cell.angle_alpha   90.00
_cell.angle_beta   90.00
_cell.angle_gamma   90.00
#
_symmetry.space_group_name_H-M   'P 1'
#
loop_
_entity.id
_entity.type
_entity.pdbx_description
1 polymer ?
#
loop_
_entity_poly.entity_id
_entity_poly.type
_entity_poly.pdbx_seq_one_letter_code
_entity_poly.pdbx_strand_id
1 'polypeptide(L)'
;MVVYEQASSAYRLKLLGEGRATIAKAGVAPGDSVNASGGALHDELIGVERIAFADKTISIERKAHGSYGDLPDALYAFFVVGFAAVPGVVYMDQMADAYRYWLPGTSVGAQASQQAVGDTVQRIVEVFTSKPQFTGVYPQALYRQEAGAYWRYEHDSRVGGSPLVKVESVSAAAYETQMELLAKGLVDRIVKGSASELTKQAAVGDVKAALLLGGDWTIGKVIYTVFGNLAAKPTSDVQWGGTAKQFANQVAVAKYYTDTLGLSSEDIASLRAVIEPVTHSSDLSSTDDIATLIGSVLLQVPGI
;
A
#
# COMPACT_ATOMS: atom_id res chain seq x y z
N MET A 1 -1.42 8.84 41.89
CA MET A 1 -2.72 9.56 42.01
C MET A 1 -3.42 9.49 40.66
N VAL A 2 -4.70 9.09 40.62
CA VAL A 2 -5.49 9.11 39.38
C VAL A 2 -5.96 10.55 39.17
N VAL A 3 -5.58 11.13 38.04
CA VAL A 3 -5.92 12.52 37.67
C VAL A 3 -7.20 12.54 36.84
N TYR A 4 -7.40 11.52 36.01
CA TYR A 4 -8.58 11.37 35.17
C TYR A 4 -8.84 9.89 34.84
N GLU A 5 -10.11 9.49 34.79
CA GLU A 5 -10.54 8.14 34.43
C GLU A 5 -11.79 8.20 33.54
N GLN A 6 -11.73 7.50 32.41
CA GLN A 6 -12.88 7.32 31.51
C GLN A 6 -12.97 5.86 31.07
N ALA A 7 -14.19 5.34 30.95
CA ALA A 7 -14.47 3.98 30.53
C ALA A 7 -15.52 3.93 29.43
N SER A 8 -15.31 3.04 28.46
CA SER A 8 -16.32 2.58 27.50
C SER A 8 -16.72 1.13 27.83
N SER A 9 -17.60 0.54 27.02
CA SER A 9 -17.92 -0.88 27.10
C SER A 9 -16.73 -1.80 26.77
N ALA A 10 -15.70 -1.28 26.09
CA ALA A 10 -14.56 -2.06 25.63
C ALA A 10 -13.27 -1.78 26.40
N TYR A 11 -13.04 -0.52 26.83
CA TYR A 11 -11.76 -0.10 27.40
C TYR A 11 -11.91 0.90 28.55
N ARG A 12 -10.85 1.02 29.35
CA ARG A 12 -10.67 2.02 30.40
C ARG A 12 -9.33 2.71 30.21
N LEU A 13 -9.37 4.04 30.13
CA LEU A 13 -8.19 4.90 30.11
C LEU A 13 -8.03 5.54 31.50
N LYS A 14 -6.82 5.46 32.08
CA LYS A 14 -6.46 6.23 33.27
C LYS A 14 -5.25 7.10 33.00
N LEU A 15 -5.37 8.37 33.34
CA LEU A 15 -4.25 9.30 33.44
C LEU A 15 -3.78 9.35 34.89
N LEU A 16 -2.51 9.05 35.08
CA LEU A 16 -1.84 9.04 36.38
C LEU A 16 -1.01 10.33 36.52
N GLY A 17 -0.56 10.62 37.74
CA GLY A 17 0.44 11.67 37.94
C GLY A 17 1.72 11.41 37.14
N GLU A 18 2.50 12.48 36.92
CA GLU A 18 3.81 12.42 36.24
C GLU A 18 3.77 12.04 34.75
N GLY A 19 2.66 12.34 34.05
CA GLY A 19 2.54 12.16 32.59
C GLY A 19 2.24 10.73 32.14
N ARG A 20 2.00 9.80 33.07
CA ARG A 20 1.79 8.39 32.75
C ARG A 20 0.33 8.08 32.40
N ALA A 21 0.11 7.25 31.38
CA ALA A 21 -1.22 6.77 31.00
C ALA A 21 -1.28 5.23 30.98
N THR A 22 -2.46 4.66 31.27
CA THR A 22 -2.71 3.21 31.14
C THR A 22 -4.01 2.96 30.41
N ILE A 23 -4.01 1.98 29.50
CA ILE A 23 -5.19 1.51 28.76
C ILE A 23 -5.40 0.03 29.10
N ALA A 24 -6.60 -0.32 29.55
CA ALA A 24 -6.98 -1.69 29.87
C ALA A 24 -8.33 -2.07 29.28
N LYS A 25 -8.54 -3.34 28.95
CA LYS A 25 -9.86 -3.85 28.53
C LYS A 25 -10.85 -3.73 29.69
N ALA A 26 -12.09 -3.35 29.39
CA ALA A 26 -13.15 -3.23 30.39
C ALA A 26 -13.34 -4.58 31.13
N GLY A 27 -13.28 -4.54 32.47
CA GLY A 27 -13.39 -5.73 33.33
C GLY A 27 -12.07 -6.36 33.78
N VAL A 28 -10.92 -5.89 33.29
CA VAL A 28 -9.59 -6.33 33.76
C VAL A 28 -9.09 -5.39 34.87
N ALA A 29 -8.48 -5.97 35.91
CA ALA A 29 -7.97 -5.20 37.04
C ALA A 29 -6.79 -4.31 36.61
N PRO A 30 -6.66 -3.06 37.10
CA PRO A 30 -5.51 -2.22 36.82
C PRO A 30 -4.27 -2.84 37.47
N GLY A 31 -3.38 -3.41 36.65
CA GLY A 31 -2.19 -4.12 37.13
C GLY A 31 -1.86 -5.37 36.32
N ASP A 32 -2.85 -5.95 35.65
CA ASP A 32 -2.60 -6.98 34.64
C ASP A 32 -2.20 -6.26 33.34
N SER A 33 -0.92 -5.93 33.26
CA SER A 33 -0.25 -5.57 32.02
C SER A 33 -0.74 -6.51 30.91
N VAL A 34 -1.21 -5.96 29.79
CA VAL A 34 -1.33 -6.71 28.55
C VAL A 34 0.10 -6.95 28.05
N ASN A 35 0.82 -7.83 28.72
CA ASN A 35 2.07 -8.42 28.25
C ASN A 35 1.69 -9.45 27.19
N ALA A 36 1.45 -8.98 25.97
CA ALA A 36 1.54 -9.83 24.80
C ALA A 36 2.95 -9.64 24.21
N SER A 37 3.80 -10.64 24.44
CA SER A 37 5.08 -10.92 23.77
C SER A 37 6.21 -9.89 23.93
N GLY A 38 7.28 -10.34 24.61
CA GLY A 38 8.53 -9.62 24.85
C GLY A 38 9.11 -8.89 23.63
N GLY A 39 9.24 -7.58 23.80
CA GLY A 39 9.85 -6.59 22.93
C GLY A 39 9.31 -5.25 23.40
N ALA A 40 10.17 -4.31 23.78
CA ALA A 40 9.72 -3.01 24.29
C ALA A 40 9.00 -2.23 23.16
N LEU A 41 7.68 -2.36 23.09
CA LEU A 41 6.79 -1.52 22.28
C LEU A 41 6.10 -0.52 23.21
N HIS A 42 6.91 0.24 23.94
CA HIS A 42 6.43 1.29 24.83
C HIS A 42 6.77 2.64 24.21
N ASP A 43 5.81 3.20 23.47
CA ASP A 43 5.80 4.64 23.25
C ASP A 43 5.35 5.30 24.56
N GLU A 44 6.26 6.00 25.23
CA GLU A 44 5.98 6.73 26.47
C GLU A 44 5.82 8.22 26.17
N LEU A 45 4.68 8.79 26.57
CA LEU A 45 4.45 10.23 26.51
C LEU A 45 5.08 10.91 27.74
N ILE A 46 6.26 11.51 27.59
CA ILE A 46 6.98 12.21 28.66
C ILE A 46 6.83 13.72 28.48
N GLY A 47 6.55 14.47 29.55
CA GLY A 47 6.51 15.94 29.51
C GLY A 47 5.27 16.55 28.85
N VAL A 48 4.17 15.79 28.74
CA VAL A 48 2.94 16.29 28.14
C VAL A 48 2.20 17.25 29.07
N GLU A 49 2.25 18.54 28.75
CA GLU A 49 1.58 19.60 29.52
C GLU A 49 0.08 19.70 29.22
N ARG A 50 -0.33 19.43 27.96
CA ARG A 50 -1.74 19.39 27.55
C ARG A 50 -1.94 18.52 26.32
N ILE A 51 -2.88 17.59 26.40
CA ILE A 51 -3.51 16.96 25.23
C ILE A 51 -4.94 17.50 25.15
N ALA A 52 -5.24 18.28 24.11
CA ALA A 52 -6.56 18.86 23.91
C ALA A 52 -7.07 18.53 22.50
N PHE A 53 -8.15 17.76 22.45
CA PHE A 53 -8.83 17.40 21.21
C PHE A 53 -10.06 18.29 21.04
N ALA A 54 -10.18 18.95 19.89
CA ALA A 54 -11.28 19.88 19.61
C ALA A 54 -12.65 19.17 19.59
N ASP A 55 -12.65 17.89 19.21
CA ASP A 55 -13.79 16.98 19.12
C ASP A 55 -13.85 15.94 20.25
N LYS A 56 -12.88 15.97 21.18
CA LYS A 56 -12.75 15.07 22.33
C LYS A 56 -12.49 13.60 21.97
N THR A 57 -12.07 13.29 20.75
CA THR A 57 -11.85 11.90 20.31
C THR A 57 -10.37 11.56 20.13
N ILE A 58 -10.01 10.34 20.51
CA ILE A 58 -8.73 9.69 20.18
C ILE A 58 -9.08 8.42 19.40
N SER A 59 -8.88 8.46 18.08
CA SER A 59 -9.06 7.29 17.22
C SER A 59 -7.76 6.48 17.22
N ILE A 60 -7.72 5.35 17.94
CA ILE A 60 -6.65 4.36 17.82
C ILE A 60 -7.22 3.21 16.98
N GLU A 61 -6.99 3.29 15.68
CA GLU A 61 -7.48 2.29 14.74
C GLU A 61 -6.37 1.30 14.40
N ARG A 62 -6.50 0.07 14.90
CA ARG A 62 -5.70 -1.08 14.44
C ARG A 62 -6.65 -2.16 13.98
N LYS A 63 -6.38 -2.75 12.82
CA LYS A 63 -7.04 -3.98 12.39
C LYS A 63 -6.14 -5.15 12.74
N ALA A 64 -6.68 -6.11 13.49
CA ALA A 64 -5.97 -7.37 13.75
C ALA A 64 -5.79 -8.15 12.44
N HIS A 65 -4.62 -8.74 12.25
CA HIS A 65 -4.29 -9.57 11.10
C HIS A 65 -3.43 -10.77 11.51
N GLY A 66 -3.38 -11.78 10.65
CA GLY A 66 -2.42 -12.88 10.77
C GLY A 66 -0.99 -12.43 10.44
N SER A 67 -0.01 -13.31 10.64
CA SER A 67 1.37 -13.00 10.19
C SER A 67 1.42 -12.88 8.66
N TYR A 68 2.23 -11.93 8.17
CA TYR A 68 2.57 -11.78 6.76
C TYR A 68 3.99 -12.26 6.43
N GLY A 69 4.68 -12.93 7.35
CA GLY A 69 6.08 -13.32 7.18
C GLY A 69 6.34 -14.33 6.05
N ASP A 70 5.29 -15.00 5.56
CA ASP A 70 5.33 -15.89 4.40
C ASP A 70 5.13 -15.18 3.05
N LEU A 71 4.72 -13.91 3.07
CA LEU A 71 4.40 -13.15 1.88
C LEU A 71 5.65 -12.51 1.27
N PRO A 72 5.79 -12.49 -0.07
CA PRO A 72 6.90 -11.82 -0.71
C PRO A 72 6.74 -10.30 -0.65
N ASP A 73 7.86 -9.58 -0.48
CA ASP A 73 7.91 -8.11 -0.52
C ASP A 73 7.33 -7.52 -1.82
N ALA A 74 7.29 -8.32 -2.89
CA ALA A 74 6.66 -8.00 -4.16
C ALA A 74 5.18 -7.58 -4.05
N LEU A 75 4.44 -8.03 -3.02
CA LEU A 75 3.05 -7.61 -2.80
C LEU A 75 2.96 -6.17 -2.27
N TYR A 76 3.90 -5.76 -1.41
CA TYR A 76 4.02 -4.37 -0.98
C TYR A 76 4.49 -3.48 -2.13
N ALA A 77 5.51 -3.95 -2.87
CA ALA A 77 6.02 -3.31 -4.07
C ALA A 77 4.93 -3.05 -5.11
N PHE A 78 4.07 -4.04 -5.35
CA PHE A 78 2.92 -3.90 -6.23
C PHE A 78 2.01 -2.76 -5.76
N PHE A 79 1.66 -2.69 -4.47
CA PHE A 79 0.78 -1.61 -3.99
C PHE A 79 1.42 -0.23 -4.11
N VAL A 80 2.72 -0.14 -3.81
CA VAL A 80 3.51 1.10 -3.97
C VAL A 80 3.54 1.55 -5.43
N VAL A 81 3.76 0.65 -6.39
CA VAL A 81 3.88 1.01 -7.82
C VAL A 81 2.52 1.15 -8.49
N GLY A 82 1.62 0.20 -8.24
CA GLY A 82 0.29 0.14 -8.81
C GLY A 82 -0.60 1.26 -8.28
N PHE A 83 -0.69 1.44 -6.96
CA PHE A 83 -1.63 2.39 -6.34
C PHE A 83 -0.96 3.68 -5.83
N ALA A 84 0.37 3.77 -5.84
CA ALA A 84 1.10 4.84 -5.15
C ALA A 84 0.72 4.92 -3.66
N ALA A 85 0.40 3.77 -3.05
CA ALA A 85 -0.16 3.65 -1.73
C ALA A 85 0.49 2.55 -0.91
N VAL A 86 0.35 2.62 0.42
CA VAL A 86 0.50 1.43 1.27
C VAL A 86 -0.72 0.54 1.11
N PRO A 87 -0.61 -0.79 1.28
CA PRO A 87 -1.77 -1.67 1.23
C PRO A 87 -2.66 -1.51 2.46
N GLY A 88 -2.09 -1.33 3.65
CA GLY A 88 -2.85 -1.47 4.89
C GLY A 88 -3.42 -2.89 5.05
N VAL A 89 -4.01 -3.17 6.20
CA VAL A 89 -4.41 -4.55 6.53
C VAL A 89 -5.48 -5.08 5.57
N VAL A 90 -6.50 -4.29 5.20
CA VAL A 90 -7.60 -4.77 4.32
C VAL A 90 -7.10 -5.28 2.98
N TYR A 91 -6.24 -4.53 2.28
CA TYR A 91 -5.76 -4.96 0.97
C TYR A 91 -4.64 -5.99 1.09
N MET A 92 -3.83 -5.96 2.15
CA MET A 92 -2.83 -7.00 2.40
C MET A 92 -3.48 -8.35 2.70
N ASP A 93 -4.53 -8.41 3.52
CA ASP A 93 -5.31 -9.64 3.77
C ASP A 93 -5.82 -10.25 2.45
N GLN A 94 -6.40 -9.43 1.56
CA GLN A 94 -6.88 -9.89 0.26
C GLN A 94 -5.75 -10.46 -0.62
N MET A 95 -4.58 -9.83 -0.63
CA MET A 95 -3.43 -10.33 -1.38
C MET A 95 -2.86 -11.59 -0.72
N ALA A 96 -2.83 -11.66 0.62
CA ALA A 96 -2.35 -12.80 1.39
C ALA A 96 -3.21 -14.04 1.12
N ASP A 97 -4.54 -13.90 1.18
CA ASP A 97 -5.48 -14.97 0.90
C ASP A 97 -5.34 -15.46 -0.54
N ALA A 98 -5.26 -14.53 -1.51
CA ALA A 98 -5.05 -14.88 -2.91
C ALA A 98 -3.70 -15.59 -3.14
N TYR A 99 -2.64 -15.11 -2.50
CA TYR A 99 -1.30 -15.69 -2.60
C TYR A 99 -1.29 -17.12 -2.05
N ARG A 100 -1.78 -17.31 -0.83
CA ARG A 100 -1.84 -18.63 -0.18
C ARG A 100 -2.75 -19.60 -0.92
N TYR A 101 -3.82 -19.10 -1.54
CA TYR A 101 -4.75 -19.92 -2.32
C TYR A 101 -4.21 -20.32 -3.70
N TRP A 102 -3.51 -19.40 -4.40
CA TRP A 102 -3.02 -19.66 -5.77
C TRP A 102 -1.61 -20.19 -5.85
N LEU A 103 -0.80 -20.07 -4.79
CA LEU A 103 0.55 -20.60 -4.80
C LEU A 103 0.51 -22.13 -4.99
N PRO A 104 1.08 -22.67 -6.08
CA PRO A 104 1.00 -24.09 -6.37
C PRO A 104 1.70 -24.94 -5.30
N GLY A 105 0.99 -25.93 -4.75
CA GLY A 105 1.60 -27.18 -4.29
C GLY A 105 2.57 -27.11 -3.11
N THR A 106 2.33 -26.30 -2.08
CA THR A 106 3.02 -26.51 -0.80
C THR A 106 2.35 -27.65 -0.04
N SER A 107 2.59 -28.89 -0.47
CA SER A 107 2.52 -30.01 0.48
C SER A 107 3.33 -29.62 1.71
N VAL A 108 2.81 -29.87 2.91
CA VAL A 108 3.44 -29.46 4.19
C VAL A 108 4.95 -29.75 4.17
N GLY A 109 5.78 -28.71 4.12
CA GLY A 109 7.24 -28.80 4.10
C GLY A 109 7.95 -28.57 2.76
N ALA A 110 7.24 -28.38 1.64
CA ALA A 110 7.84 -28.03 0.35
C ALA A 110 7.96 -26.50 0.16
N GLN A 111 9.13 -26.02 -0.24
CA GLN A 111 9.31 -24.61 -0.66
C GLN A 111 8.83 -24.43 -2.10
N ALA A 112 8.01 -23.40 -2.35
CA ALA A 112 7.61 -23.05 -3.71
C ALA A 112 8.82 -22.56 -4.54
N SER A 113 8.82 -22.84 -5.84
CA SER A 113 9.86 -22.31 -6.73
C SER A 113 9.71 -20.79 -6.89
N GLN A 114 10.81 -20.09 -7.12
CA GLN A 114 10.79 -18.63 -7.34
C GLN A 114 9.89 -18.24 -8.53
N GLN A 115 9.84 -19.09 -9.56
CA GLN A 115 8.93 -18.90 -10.69
C GLN A 115 7.46 -18.99 -10.26
N ALA A 116 7.09 -19.99 -9.47
CA ALA A 116 5.71 -20.13 -8.99
C ALA A 116 5.29 -18.95 -8.08
N VAL A 117 6.21 -18.43 -7.28
CA VAL A 117 6.00 -17.20 -6.50
C VAL A 117 5.75 -16.01 -7.44
N GLY A 118 6.61 -15.82 -8.44
CA GLY A 118 6.47 -14.75 -9.43
C GLY A 118 5.16 -14.80 -10.20
N ASP A 119 4.80 -15.98 -10.72
CA ASP A 119 3.55 -16.20 -11.45
C ASP A 119 2.31 -15.93 -10.58
N THR A 120 2.37 -16.32 -9.29
CA THR A 120 1.29 -16.06 -8.33
C THR A 120 1.14 -14.57 -8.04
N VAL A 121 2.25 -13.87 -7.82
CA VAL A 121 2.24 -12.41 -7.62
C VAL A 121 1.70 -11.71 -8.87
N GLN A 122 2.17 -12.06 -10.06
CA GLN A 122 1.67 -11.47 -11.31
C GLN A 122 0.16 -11.68 -11.44
N ARG A 123 -0.36 -12.88 -11.12
CA ARG A 123 -1.81 -13.14 -11.13
C ARG A 123 -2.58 -12.26 -10.17
N ILE A 124 -2.06 -12.00 -8.97
CA ILE A 124 -2.66 -11.05 -8.00
C ILE A 124 -2.69 -9.64 -8.59
N VAL A 125 -1.59 -9.21 -9.20
CA VAL A 125 -1.51 -7.90 -9.87
C VAL A 125 -2.58 -7.78 -10.97
N GLU A 126 -2.78 -8.80 -11.79
CA GLU A 126 -3.85 -8.80 -12.82
C GLU A 126 -5.24 -8.62 -12.20
N VAL A 127 -5.54 -9.32 -11.10
CA VAL A 127 -6.83 -9.18 -10.43
C VAL A 127 -7.01 -7.78 -9.86
N PHE A 128 -6.02 -7.26 -9.15
CA PHE A 128 -6.15 -5.94 -8.52
C PHE A 128 -6.21 -4.80 -9.53
N THR A 129 -5.52 -4.90 -10.67
CA THR A 129 -5.61 -3.89 -11.75
C THR A 129 -6.95 -3.90 -12.49
N SER A 130 -7.81 -4.90 -12.24
CA SER A 130 -9.18 -4.93 -12.73
C SER A 130 -10.21 -4.39 -11.74
N LYS A 131 -9.82 -4.05 -10.49
CA LYS A 131 -10.75 -3.62 -9.45
C LYS A 131 -11.13 -2.14 -9.55
N PRO A 132 -12.32 -1.73 -9.05
CA PRO A 132 -12.76 -0.33 -9.01
C PRO A 132 -11.75 0.61 -8.33
N GLN A 133 -11.04 0.13 -7.32
CA GLN A 133 -10.01 0.90 -6.63
C GLN A 133 -8.87 1.31 -7.57
N PHE A 134 -8.47 0.42 -8.48
CA PHE A 134 -7.39 0.70 -9.41
C PHE A 134 -7.87 1.58 -10.57
N THR A 135 -9.01 1.23 -11.16
CA THR A 135 -9.62 1.99 -12.27
C THR A 135 -10.14 3.35 -11.83
N GLY A 136 -10.44 3.55 -10.54
CA GLY A 136 -10.72 4.86 -9.96
C GLY A 136 -9.48 5.76 -9.92
N VAL A 137 -8.29 5.20 -9.71
CA VAL A 137 -7.02 5.95 -9.76
C VAL A 137 -6.55 6.14 -11.20
N TYR A 138 -6.73 5.11 -12.05
CA TYR A 138 -6.38 5.12 -13.46
C TYR A 138 -7.58 4.72 -14.33
N PRO A 139 -8.49 5.66 -14.64
CA PRO A 139 -9.64 5.38 -15.52
C PRO A 139 -9.24 4.85 -16.89
N GLN A 140 -8.03 5.15 -17.34
CA GLN A 140 -7.43 4.66 -18.57
C GLN A 140 -7.30 3.13 -18.59
N ALA A 141 -7.22 2.48 -17.43
CA ALA A 141 -7.16 1.02 -17.33
C ALA A 141 -8.48 0.31 -17.69
N LEU A 142 -9.55 1.08 -17.90
CA LEU A 142 -10.80 0.60 -18.48
C LEU A 142 -10.70 0.42 -20.01
N TYR A 143 -9.61 0.79 -20.65
CA TYR A 143 -9.39 0.58 -22.08
C TYR A 143 -8.51 -0.64 -22.29
N ARG A 144 -8.97 -1.61 -23.10
CA ARG A 144 -8.24 -2.86 -23.35
C ARG A 144 -8.26 -3.24 -24.82
N GLN A 145 -7.20 -3.92 -25.24
CA GLN A 145 -7.12 -4.57 -26.53
C GLN A 145 -7.47 -6.05 -26.39
N GLU A 146 -8.39 -6.53 -27.23
CA GLU A 146 -8.79 -7.93 -27.30
C GLU A 146 -8.91 -8.36 -28.75
N ALA A 147 -8.19 -9.41 -29.14
CA ALA A 147 -8.22 -10.00 -30.48
C ALA A 147 -8.07 -8.97 -31.63
N GLY A 148 -7.20 -7.97 -31.43
CA GLY A 148 -6.95 -6.92 -32.43
C GLY A 148 -7.98 -5.78 -32.46
N ALA A 149 -9.02 -5.82 -31.61
CA ALA A 149 -9.98 -4.75 -31.42
C ALA A 149 -9.74 -4.03 -30.08
N TYR A 150 -10.21 -2.79 -29.98
CA TYR A 150 -10.06 -1.96 -28.78
C TYR A 150 -11.42 -1.66 -28.18
N TRP A 151 -11.51 -1.75 -26.87
CA TRP A 151 -12.77 -1.64 -26.14
C TRP A 151 -12.61 -0.80 -24.89
N ARG A 152 -13.67 -0.05 -24.56
CA ARG A 152 -13.87 0.54 -23.25
C ARG A 152 -14.75 -0.37 -22.39
N TYR A 153 -14.34 -0.54 -21.15
CA TYR A 153 -15.04 -1.33 -20.13
C TYR A 153 -15.66 -0.42 -19.08
N GLU A 154 -16.63 -0.95 -18.35
CA GLU A 154 -17.19 -0.37 -17.15
C GLU A 154 -17.35 -1.45 -16.08
N HIS A 155 -17.53 -1.04 -14.83
CA HIS A 155 -17.84 -1.94 -13.74
C HIS A 155 -19.35 -2.23 -13.68
N ASP A 156 -19.72 -3.51 -13.70
CA ASP A 156 -21.12 -3.89 -13.45
C ASP A 156 -21.38 -3.98 -11.94
N SER A 157 -21.80 -2.87 -11.34
CA SER A 157 -22.10 -2.77 -9.90
C SER A 157 -23.28 -3.63 -9.44
N ARG A 158 -24.04 -4.24 -10.36
CA ARG A 158 -25.16 -5.14 -10.05
C ARG A 158 -24.68 -6.54 -9.70
N VAL A 159 -23.44 -6.88 -10.05
CA VAL A 159 -22.82 -8.18 -9.81
C VAL A 159 -21.79 -8.05 -8.68
N GLY A 160 -21.80 -8.99 -7.74
CA GLY A 160 -20.82 -9.01 -6.66
C GLY A 160 -19.39 -8.98 -7.18
N GLY A 161 -18.56 -8.11 -6.60
CA GLY A 161 -17.17 -7.88 -7.05
C GLY A 161 -17.03 -6.90 -8.22
N SER A 162 -18.14 -6.37 -8.76
CA SER A 162 -18.15 -5.34 -9.80
C SER A 162 -17.24 -5.68 -11.00
N PRO A 163 -17.47 -6.81 -11.69
CA PRO A 163 -16.61 -7.23 -12.79
C PRO A 163 -16.62 -6.22 -13.94
N LEU A 164 -15.54 -6.21 -14.73
CA LEU A 164 -15.45 -5.40 -15.94
C LEU A 164 -16.32 -6.00 -17.04
N VAL A 165 -17.18 -5.17 -17.63
CA VAL A 165 -18.02 -5.50 -18.79
C VAL A 165 -17.66 -4.62 -19.97
N LYS A 166 -17.64 -5.20 -21.16
CA LYS A 166 -17.38 -4.50 -22.42
C LYS A 166 -18.56 -3.62 -22.78
N VAL A 167 -18.31 -2.34 -23.06
CA VAL A 167 -19.38 -1.35 -23.30
C VAL A 167 -19.37 -0.84 -24.73
N GLU A 168 -18.23 -0.39 -25.23
CA GLU A 168 -18.14 0.17 -26.58
C GLU A 168 -16.79 -0.11 -27.24
N SER A 169 -16.81 -0.22 -28.57
CA SER A 169 -15.59 -0.30 -29.38
C SER A 169 -14.99 1.09 -29.52
N VAL A 170 -13.67 1.20 -29.44
CA VAL A 170 -12.93 2.46 -29.61
C VAL A 170 -11.93 2.35 -30.75
N SER A 171 -11.48 3.48 -31.28
CA SER A 171 -10.43 3.51 -32.31
C SER A 171 -9.06 3.20 -31.70
N ALA A 172 -8.13 2.72 -32.53
CA ALA A 172 -6.73 2.53 -32.13
C ALA A 172 -6.11 3.82 -31.57
N ALA A 173 -6.34 4.96 -32.22
CA ALA A 173 -5.83 6.26 -31.78
C ALA A 173 -6.40 6.69 -30.41
N ALA A 174 -7.68 6.40 -30.15
CA ALA A 174 -8.28 6.65 -28.84
C ALA A 174 -7.63 5.75 -27.77
N TYR A 175 -7.47 4.46 -28.04
CA TYR A 175 -6.79 3.52 -27.14
C TYR A 175 -5.36 3.96 -26.83
N GLU A 176 -4.57 4.31 -27.85
CA GLU A 176 -3.19 4.77 -27.69
C GLU A 176 -3.07 6.02 -26.82
N THR A 177 -4.01 6.96 -26.96
CA THR A 177 -4.08 8.16 -26.12
C THR A 177 -4.31 7.78 -24.66
N GLN A 178 -5.19 6.80 -24.39
CA GLN A 178 -5.43 6.35 -23.03
C GLN A 178 -4.23 5.62 -22.44
N MET A 179 -3.51 4.81 -23.24
CA MET A 179 -2.29 4.14 -22.77
C MET A 179 -1.15 5.12 -22.47
N GLU A 180 -1.04 6.22 -23.21
CA GLU A 180 -0.11 7.31 -22.90
C GLU A 180 -0.44 7.99 -21.57
N LEU A 181 -1.73 8.30 -21.34
CA LEU A 181 -2.18 8.89 -20.08
C LEU A 181 -1.98 7.93 -18.90
N LEU A 182 -2.21 6.63 -19.10
CA LEU A 182 -1.94 5.60 -18.10
C LEU A 182 -0.44 5.54 -17.76
N ALA A 183 0.41 5.45 -18.77
CA ALA A 183 1.86 5.41 -18.61
C ALA A 183 2.36 6.65 -17.87
N LYS A 184 1.91 7.84 -18.27
CA LYS A 184 2.24 9.09 -17.58
C LYS A 184 1.80 9.07 -16.12
N GLY A 185 0.56 8.66 -15.86
CA GLY A 185 0.00 8.59 -14.51
C GLY A 185 0.78 7.66 -13.58
N LEU A 186 1.22 6.50 -14.09
CA LEU A 186 2.06 5.55 -13.36
C LEU A 186 3.45 6.15 -13.08
N VAL A 187 4.14 6.63 -14.13
CA VAL A 187 5.52 7.15 -14.01
C VAL A 187 5.58 8.36 -13.09
N ASP A 188 4.66 9.31 -13.21
CA ASP A 188 4.64 10.51 -12.36
C ASP A 188 4.56 10.13 -10.87
N ARG A 189 3.73 9.14 -10.53
CA ARG A 189 3.49 8.68 -9.15
C ARG A 189 4.65 7.86 -8.58
N ILE A 190 5.32 7.08 -9.41
CA ILE A 190 6.45 6.22 -9.01
C ILE A 190 7.72 7.08 -8.86
N VAL A 191 8.01 7.91 -9.87
CA VAL A 191 9.27 8.64 -9.94
C VAL A 191 9.23 9.91 -9.09
N LYS A 192 8.11 10.63 -9.02
CA LYS A 192 8.00 11.88 -8.23
C LYS A 192 9.20 12.80 -8.50
N GLY A 193 9.95 13.22 -7.48
CA GLY A 193 11.15 14.05 -7.64
C GLY A 193 12.48 13.27 -7.75
N SER A 194 12.47 11.94 -7.86
CA SER A 194 13.69 11.12 -7.72
C SER A 194 14.54 10.99 -8.98
N ALA A 195 14.06 11.49 -10.13
CA ALA A 195 14.80 11.53 -11.38
C ALA A 195 14.43 12.78 -12.20
N SER A 196 15.25 13.08 -13.22
CA SER A 196 15.05 14.24 -14.09
C SER A 196 13.76 14.14 -14.91
N GLU A 197 13.20 15.28 -15.34
CA GLU A 197 12.02 15.30 -16.22
C GLU A 197 12.25 14.58 -17.55
N LEU A 198 13.46 14.68 -18.12
CA LEU A 198 13.83 13.96 -19.33
C LEU A 198 13.79 12.43 -19.09
N THR A 199 14.31 11.99 -17.96
CA THR A 199 14.30 10.59 -17.54
C THR A 199 12.87 10.07 -17.35
N LYS A 200 11.98 10.87 -16.75
CA LYS A 200 10.56 10.53 -16.63
C LYS A 200 9.91 10.40 -18.01
N GLN A 201 10.13 11.36 -18.90
CA GLN A 201 9.53 11.34 -20.23
C GLN A 201 9.96 10.09 -21.02
N ALA A 202 11.23 9.70 -20.93
CA ALA A 202 11.70 8.46 -21.54
C ALA A 202 10.97 7.23 -20.96
N ALA A 203 10.84 7.15 -19.64
CA ALA A 203 10.10 6.05 -19.00
C ALA A 203 8.61 6.02 -19.35
N VAL A 204 7.97 7.18 -19.56
CA VAL A 204 6.58 7.22 -20.08
C VAL A 204 6.53 6.58 -21.46
N GLY A 205 7.51 6.86 -22.33
CA GLY A 205 7.64 6.22 -23.64
C GLY A 205 7.78 4.71 -23.53
N ASP A 206 8.66 4.22 -22.66
CA ASP A 206 8.90 2.79 -22.46
C ASP A 206 7.66 2.05 -21.92
N VAL A 207 7.00 2.63 -20.91
CA VAL A 207 5.78 2.06 -20.32
C VAL A 207 4.63 2.07 -21.33
N LYS A 208 4.46 3.17 -22.09
CA LYS A 208 3.48 3.24 -23.18
C LYS A 208 3.75 2.16 -24.22
N ALA A 209 5.00 2.00 -24.66
CA ALA A 209 5.36 0.99 -25.65
C ALA A 209 5.00 -0.42 -25.16
N ALA A 210 5.28 -0.74 -23.89
CA ALA A 210 4.92 -2.02 -23.29
C ALA A 210 3.39 -2.24 -23.24
N LEU A 211 2.61 -1.21 -22.87
CA LEU A 211 1.14 -1.27 -22.85
C LEU A 211 0.53 -1.46 -24.25
N LEU A 212 1.22 -1.00 -25.31
CA LEU A 212 0.78 -1.12 -26.70
C LEU A 212 1.17 -2.44 -27.36
N LEU A 213 2.05 -3.25 -26.75
CA LEU A 213 2.37 -4.59 -27.27
C LEU A 213 1.13 -5.50 -27.29
N GLY A 214 0.20 -5.30 -26.36
CA GLY A 214 -1.01 -6.11 -26.24
C GLY A 214 -0.72 -7.60 -26.03
N GLY A 215 -1.73 -8.44 -26.25
CA GLY A 215 -1.62 -9.89 -26.02
C GLY A 215 -1.27 -10.20 -24.56
N ASP A 216 -0.12 -10.83 -24.34
CA ASP A 216 0.35 -11.17 -23.00
C ASP A 216 0.86 -9.96 -22.20
N TRP A 217 1.06 -8.79 -22.82
CA TRP A 217 1.43 -7.53 -22.15
C TRP A 217 0.19 -6.79 -21.66
N THR A 218 -0.45 -7.39 -20.67
CA THR A 218 -1.52 -6.79 -19.88
C THR A 218 -1.01 -5.62 -19.03
N ILE A 219 -1.92 -4.75 -18.59
CA ILE A 219 -1.62 -3.67 -17.63
C ILE A 219 -0.96 -4.24 -16.37
N GLY A 220 -1.48 -5.36 -15.85
CA GLY A 220 -0.91 -6.00 -14.67
C GLY A 220 0.53 -6.47 -14.88
N LYS A 221 0.83 -7.11 -16.01
CA LYS A 221 2.19 -7.55 -16.35
C LYS A 221 3.17 -6.39 -16.55
N VAL A 222 2.72 -5.28 -17.14
CA VAL A 222 3.54 -4.06 -17.25
C VAL A 222 3.90 -3.57 -15.84
N ILE A 223 2.93 -3.44 -14.95
CA ILE A 223 3.16 -3.01 -13.56
C ILE A 223 4.08 -3.99 -12.81
N TYR A 224 3.86 -5.30 -12.97
CA TYR A 224 4.69 -6.36 -12.42
C TYR A 224 6.16 -6.23 -12.84
N THR A 225 6.36 -5.98 -14.14
CA THR A 225 7.70 -5.80 -14.71
C THR A 225 8.36 -4.52 -14.19
N VAL A 226 7.61 -3.42 -14.08
CA VAL A 226 8.13 -2.14 -13.57
C VAL A 226 8.64 -2.28 -12.13
N PHE A 227 7.84 -2.83 -11.20
CA PHE A 227 8.31 -2.95 -9.82
C PHE A 227 9.42 -3.99 -9.66
N GLY A 228 9.41 -5.06 -10.47
CA GLY A 228 10.50 -6.05 -10.50
C GLY A 228 11.81 -5.41 -10.94
N ASN A 229 11.78 -4.60 -12.00
CA ASN A 229 12.94 -3.86 -12.47
C ASN A 229 13.45 -2.85 -11.43
N LEU A 230 12.55 -2.13 -10.75
CA LEU A 230 12.91 -1.18 -9.70
C LEU A 230 13.53 -1.88 -8.47
N ALA A 231 12.97 -3.02 -8.06
CA ALA A 231 13.50 -3.82 -6.96
C ALA A 231 14.91 -4.35 -7.25
N ALA A 232 15.19 -4.71 -8.50
CA ALA A 232 16.50 -5.18 -8.94
C ALA A 232 17.47 -4.03 -9.27
N LYS A 233 17.01 -2.77 -9.30
CA LYS A 233 17.82 -1.64 -9.74
C LYS A 233 18.81 -1.23 -8.65
N PRO A 234 20.13 -1.14 -8.93
CA PRO A 234 21.08 -0.66 -7.94
C PRO A 234 20.77 0.77 -7.50
N THR A 235 20.81 1.03 -6.20
CA THR A 235 20.64 2.38 -5.64
C THR A 235 21.81 3.32 -5.97
N SER A 236 22.93 2.78 -6.45
CA SER A 236 24.09 3.50 -6.97
C SER A 236 23.98 3.84 -8.46
N ASP A 237 22.91 3.43 -9.15
CA ASP A 237 22.72 3.75 -10.57
C ASP A 237 22.56 5.26 -10.77
N VAL A 238 23.30 5.82 -11.73
CA VAL A 238 23.36 7.27 -11.95
C VAL A 238 22.05 7.88 -12.41
N GLN A 239 21.20 7.11 -13.08
CA GLN A 239 19.95 7.60 -13.67
C GLN A 239 18.73 7.26 -12.79
N TRP A 240 18.74 6.07 -12.20
CA TRP A 240 17.58 5.49 -11.53
C TRP A 240 17.84 5.11 -10.08
N GLY A 241 19.06 5.27 -9.56
CA GLY A 241 19.42 4.89 -8.19
C GLY A 241 18.60 5.66 -7.15
N GLY A 242 18.31 6.94 -7.41
CA GLY A 242 17.38 7.74 -6.62
C GLY A 242 15.97 7.14 -6.60
N THR A 243 15.43 6.78 -7.76
CA THR A 243 14.10 6.14 -7.86
C THR A 243 14.07 4.77 -7.19
N ALA A 244 15.11 3.96 -7.35
CA ALA A 244 15.25 2.66 -6.69
C ALA A 244 15.26 2.81 -5.17
N LYS A 245 15.99 3.81 -4.65
CA LYS A 245 16.05 4.11 -3.21
C LYS A 245 14.72 4.63 -2.68
N GLN A 246 14.05 5.54 -3.41
CA GLN A 246 12.71 6.01 -3.05
C GLN A 246 11.71 4.85 -2.98
N PHE A 247 11.72 3.98 -3.97
CA PHE A 247 10.87 2.79 -4.02
C PHE A 247 11.14 1.86 -2.84
N ALA A 248 12.41 1.56 -2.53
CA ALA A 248 12.78 0.75 -1.37
C ALA A 248 12.30 1.38 -0.05
N ASN A 249 12.46 2.71 0.10
CA ASN A 249 11.96 3.45 1.26
C ASN A 249 10.44 3.35 1.40
N GLN A 250 9.70 3.50 0.29
CA GLN A 250 8.24 3.38 0.28
C GLN A 250 7.77 1.97 0.64
N VAL A 251 8.46 0.93 0.16
CA VAL A 251 8.17 -0.47 0.53
C VAL A 251 8.43 -0.70 2.01
N ALA A 252 9.51 -0.16 2.58
CA ALA A 252 9.80 -0.27 4.01
C ALA A 252 8.71 0.40 4.87
N VAL A 253 8.29 1.62 4.49
CA VAL A 253 7.19 2.33 5.16
C VAL A 253 5.87 1.56 5.03
N ALA A 254 5.56 1.03 3.84
CA ALA A 254 4.37 0.23 3.59
C ALA A 254 4.31 -1.03 4.47
N LYS A 255 5.44 -1.72 4.64
CA LYS A 255 5.59 -2.87 5.53
C LYS A 255 5.36 -2.46 6.98
N TYR A 256 6.02 -1.41 7.46
CA TYR A 256 5.87 -0.95 8.84
C TYR A 256 4.44 -0.49 9.17
N TYR A 257 3.82 0.28 8.28
CA TYR A 257 2.43 0.73 8.40
C TYR A 257 1.45 -0.44 8.49
N THR A 258 1.66 -1.48 7.67
CA THR A 258 0.70 -2.57 7.50
C THR A 258 0.90 -3.71 8.50
N ASP A 259 2.14 -4.16 8.70
CA ASP A 259 2.47 -5.34 9.51
C ASP A 259 2.74 -4.96 10.98
N THR A 260 3.56 -3.94 11.20
CA THR A 260 3.95 -3.55 12.56
C THR A 260 2.82 -2.78 13.25
N LEU A 261 2.33 -1.71 12.62
CA LEU A 261 1.29 -0.87 13.21
C LEU A 261 -0.12 -1.47 13.04
N GLY A 262 -0.33 -2.34 12.04
CA GLY A 262 -1.64 -2.92 11.75
C GLY A 262 -2.67 -1.88 11.33
N LEU A 263 -2.24 -0.76 10.73
CA LEU A 263 -3.12 0.30 10.29
C LEU A 263 -3.83 -0.10 8.99
N SER A 264 -5.05 0.39 8.82
CA SER A 264 -5.89 -0.03 7.70
C SER A 264 -6.85 1.07 7.30
N SER A 265 -7.14 1.14 6.01
CA SER A 265 -8.22 1.93 5.45
C SER A 265 -8.69 1.26 4.16
N GLU A 266 -9.95 1.48 3.77
CA GLU A 266 -10.44 1.13 2.43
C GLU A 266 -10.29 2.32 1.47
N ASP A 267 -10.10 3.53 2.00
CA ASP A 267 -9.88 4.73 1.22
C ASP A 267 -8.44 4.78 0.69
N ILE A 268 -8.32 4.62 -0.63
CA ILE A 268 -7.03 4.68 -1.33
C ILE A 268 -6.38 6.06 -1.15
N ALA A 269 -7.13 7.16 -1.03
CA ALA A 269 -6.52 8.48 -0.85
C ALA A 269 -5.76 8.56 0.49
N SER A 270 -6.38 8.09 1.57
CA SER A 270 -5.73 7.97 2.89
C SER A 270 -4.49 7.09 2.85
N LEU A 271 -4.56 5.92 2.20
CA LEU A 271 -3.42 5.01 2.07
C LEU A 271 -2.28 5.59 1.21
N ARG A 272 -2.59 6.40 0.19
CA ARG A 272 -1.60 7.11 -0.63
C ARG A 272 -0.87 8.19 0.17
N ALA A 273 -1.59 8.93 1.01
CA ALA A 273 -1.02 10.00 1.81
C ALA A 273 0.18 9.51 2.64
N VAL A 274 0.10 8.30 3.20
CA VAL A 274 1.14 7.68 4.05
C VAL A 274 2.52 7.67 3.39
N ILE A 275 2.60 7.32 2.11
CA ILE A 275 3.88 7.26 1.38
C ILE A 275 4.11 8.45 0.46
N GLU A 276 3.24 9.44 0.51
CA GLU A 276 3.39 10.65 -0.30
C GLU A 276 4.68 11.41 0.00
N PRO A 277 5.04 11.70 1.28
CA PRO A 277 6.28 12.41 1.61
C PRO A 277 7.53 11.53 1.58
N VAL A 278 7.40 10.24 1.33
CA VAL A 278 8.53 9.31 1.34
C VAL A 278 9.33 9.48 0.05
N THR A 279 10.58 9.89 0.21
CA THR A 279 11.53 10.15 -0.88
C THR A 279 12.77 9.27 -0.74
N HIS A 280 13.70 9.38 -1.70
CA HIS A 280 15.02 8.74 -1.63
C HIS A 280 15.93 9.25 -0.50
N SER A 281 15.57 10.37 0.14
CA SER A 281 16.30 10.97 1.25
C SER A 281 15.62 10.80 2.60
N SER A 282 14.45 10.15 2.66
CA SER A 282 13.78 9.84 3.93
C SER A 282 14.70 9.03 4.84
N ASP A 283 14.75 9.41 6.11
CA ASP A 283 15.46 8.66 7.14
C ASP A 283 14.56 7.52 7.65
N LEU A 284 15.12 6.31 7.60
CA LEU A 284 14.48 5.07 8.05
C LEU A 284 15.47 4.27 8.91
N SER A 285 16.40 4.96 9.58
CA SER A 285 17.48 4.32 10.35
C SER A 285 16.96 3.54 11.56
N SER A 286 15.77 3.90 12.07
CA SER A 286 15.08 3.25 13.17
C SER A 286 13.58 3.10 12.90
N THR A 287 12.92 2.24 13.66
CA THR A 287 11.45 2.12 13.66
C THR A 287 10.77 3.42 14.09
N ASP A 288 11.41 4.18 14.96
CA ASP A 288 10.89 5.44 15.48
C ASP A 288 10.90 6.54 14.41
N ASP A 289 11.92 6.55 13.54
CA ASP A 289 11.99 7.45 12.38
C ASP A 289 10.85 7.14 11.38
N ILE A 290 10.61 5.84 11.12
CA ILE A 290 9.52 5.40 10.24
C ILE A 290 8.16 5.78 10.85
N ALA A 291 7.96 5.54 12.15
CA ALA A 291 6.74 5.89 12.86
C ALA A 291 6.50 7.41 12.87
N THR A 292 7.55 8.20 13.08
CA THR A 292 7.48 9.68 13.04
C THR A 292 7.08 10.17 11.66
N LEU A 293 7.67 9.59 10.60
CA LEU A 293 7.32 9.93 9.21
C LEU A 293 5.83 9.65 8.94
N ILE A 294 5.32 8.48 9.33
CA ILE A 294 3.90 8.12 9.19
C ILE A 294 3.01 9.04 10.03
N GLY A 295 3.35 9.26 11.30
CA GLY A 295 2.57 10.08 12.22
C GLY A 295 2.44 11.52 11.76
N SER A 296 3.51 12.10 11.20
CA SER A 296 3.48 13.46 10.65
C SER A 296 2.45 13.63 9.52
N VAL A 297 2.21 12.58 8.73
CA VAL A 297 1.21 12.56 7.67
C VAL A 297 -0.20 12.43 8.24
N LEU A 298 -0.41 11.48 9.14
CA LEU A 298 -1.74 11.20 9.69
C LEU A 298 -2.32 12.40 10.44
N LEU A 299 -1.46 13.23 11.06
CA LEU A 299 -1.85 14.48 11.71
C LEU A 299 -2.27 15.59 10.73
N GLN A 300 -1.92 15.47 9.46
CA GLN A 300 -2.23 16.48 8.42
C GLN A 300 -3.46 16.12 7.58
N VAL A 301 -3.97 14.90 7.66
CA VAL A 301 -5.18 14.47 6.94
C VAL A 301 -6.41 14.92 7.74
N PRO A 302 -7.22 15.87 7.25
CA PRO A 302 -8.43 16.29 7.97
C PRO A 302 -9.46 15.16 7.96
N GLY A 303 -9.90 14.70 9.14
CA GLY A 303 -11.05 13.79 9.27
C GLY A 303 -10.74 12.33 9.63
N ILE A 304 -9.61 12.05 10.30
CA ILE A 304 -9.46 10.85 11.16
C ILE A 304 -9.89 11.21 12.58
#